data_AF-A0A536TYU5-F1
#
_entry.id   AF-A0A536TYU5-F1
#
_cell.length_a   1.000
_cell.length_b   1.000
_cell.length_c   1.000
_cell.angle_alpha   90.00
_cell.angle_beta   90.00
_cell.angle_gamma   90.00
#
_symmetry.space_group_name_H-M   'P 1'
#
loop_
_entity.id
_entity.type
_entity.pdbx_description
1 polymer ?
#
loop_
_entity_poly.entity_id
_entity_poly.type
_entity_poly.pdbx_seq_one_letter_code
_entity_poly.pdbx_strand_id
1 'polypeptide(L)'
;MESSVLFSGVFDLPWWGYVLAAVGLTHITIVSVTVFLHRCQAHRALDLHPLASHFFRLWLWMTTGMVTKEWAAIHRKHHAKCETAEDPHSPQQVGINRVLWGGVFLYVKESYNRETMTRYGHGTPEDWLERNVYSRFSVLGITLMGAADVMLFGIVPGALILITQIAWIPFWAAGVINGIGHFWGYRNWSTEDASTNIVPWGIIIGGEELHNNHHAYATSAKLSNKWYEIDLGWMYICLLEALGLAQVKKVAPTPRFTEAKPAVDSETLQAVITHRYDVLAKYAKSLKRTYAEELGKLRRLAPHDAHVLKSLKCWLHRDEKSLCETERANLKQGLAKSRALHTVYSMRAELASLWERSSVSREQLVRQLQDWCHRAEASGIRPLAEFSHRLRCYA
;
A
#
# COMPACT_ATOMS: atom_id res chain seq x y z
N MET A 1 20.22 5.21 -47.96
CA MET A 1 21.13 4.86 -46.84
C MET A 1 20.81 5.69 -45.60
N GLU A 2 20.61 7.01 -45.72
CA GLU A 2 20.24 7.90 -44.60
C GLU A 2 18.89 7.54 -43.94
N SER A 3 17.87 7.15 -44.71
CA SER A 3 16.56 6.75 -44.16
C SER A 3 16.62 5.47 -43.32
N SER A 4 17.59 4.59 -43.57
CA SER A 4 17.70 3.29 -42.89
C SER A 4 18.20 3.45 -41.45
N VAL A 5 19.19 4.31 -41.22
CA VAL A 5 19.78 4.53 -39.88
C VAL A 5 18.82 5.33 -38.97
N LEU A 6 17.96 6.16 -39.58
CA LEU A 6 16.96 6.93 -38.84
C LEU A 6 15.89 6.03 -38.21
N PHE A 7 15.48 4.97 -38.89
CA PHE A 7 14.31 4.16 -38.51
C PHE A 7 14.61 2.70 -38.20
N SER A 8 15.83 2.23 -38.44
CA SER A 8 16.23 0.85 -38.19
C SER A 8 17.66 0.82 -37.64
N GLY A 9 17.89 -0.03 -36.65
CA GLY A 9 19.21 -0.26 -36.05
C GLY A 9 19.74 -1.64 -36.43
N VAL A 10 20.31 -2.35 -35.46
CA VAL A 10 20.59 -3.79 -35.58
C VAL A 10 19.31 -4.58 -35.89
N PHE A 11 18.18 -4.15 -35.33
CA PHE A 11 16.87 -4.72 -35.60
C PHE A 11 16.05 -3.80 -36.50
N ASP A 12 15.54 -4.37 -37.58
CA ASP A 12 14.56 -3.73 -38.47
C ASP A 12 13.19 -4.36 -38.20
N LEU A 13 12.41 -3.71 -37.34
CA LEU A 13 11.12 -4.22 -36.89
C LEU A 13 9.96 -3.46 -37.54
N PRO A 14 8.80 -4.11 -37.76
CA PRO A 14 7.58 -3.37 -38.02
C PRO A 14 7.25 -2.47 -36.82
N TRP A 15 6.46 -1.42 -37.02
CA TRP A 15 6.14 -0.41 -35.97
C TRP A 15 5.66 -1.02 -34.65
N TRP A 16 4.86 -2.10 -34.71
CA TRP A 16 4.35 -2.78 -33.53
C TRP A 16 5.44 -3.55 -32.78
N GLY A 17 6.51 -3.97 -33.47
CA GLY A 17 7.67 -4.61 -32.87
C GLY A 17 8.44 -3.65 -31.95
N TYR A 18 8.60 -2.39 -32.35
CA TYR A 18 9.19 -1.36 -31.49
C TYR A 18 8.32 -1.06 -30.26
N VAL A 19 6.98 -1.08 -30.42
CA VAL A 19 6.05 -0.95 -29.28
C VAL A 19 6.21 -2.12 -28.31
N LEU A 20 6.30 -3.36 -28.81
CA LEU A 20 6.55 -4.53 -27.96
C LEU A 20 7.92 -4.47 -27.27
N ALA A 21 8.94 -3.96 -27.96
CA ALA A 21 10.26 -3.73 -27.35
C ALA A 21 10.16 -2.71 -26.20
N ALA A 22 9.50 -1.57 -26.42
CA ALA A 22 9.28 -0.57 -25.38
C ALA A 22 8.54 -1.16 -24.17
N VAL A 23 7.44 -1.88 -24.40
CA VAL A 23 6.64 -2.54 -23.34
C VAL A 23 7.46 -3.60 -22.61
N GLY A 24 8.25 -4.40 -23.31
CA GLY A 24 9.12 -5.41 -22.70
C GLY A 24 10.19 -4.79 -21.81
N LEU A 25 10.85 -3.73 -22.27
CA LEU A 25 11.88 -3.02 -21.52
C LEU A 25 11.29 -2.34 -20.27
N THR A 26 10.16 -1.65 -20.40
CA THR A 26 9.49 -1.02 -19.25
C THR A 26 8.94 -2.04 -18.28
N HIS A 27 8.49 -3.21 -18.75
CA HIS A 27 8.06 -4.31 -17.90
C HIS A 27 9.18 -4.83 -17.00
N ILE A 28 10.40 -4.99 -17.52
CA ILE A 28 11.56 -5.36 -16.69
C ILE A 28 11.84 -4.26 -15.66
N THR A 29 11.71 -2.98 -16.03
CA THR A 29 11.85 -1.86 -15.09
C THR A 29 10.79 -1.92 -13.99
N ILE A 30 9.52 -2.20 -14.33
CA ILE A 30 8.42 -2.39 -13.35
C ILE A 30 8.77 -3.51 -12.37
N VAL A 31 9.18 -4.68 -12.87
CA VAL A 31 9.58 -5.83 -12.03
C VAL A 31 10.74 -5.44 -11.11
N SER A 32 11.71 -4.68 -11.63
CA SER A 32 12.85 -4.19 -10.85
C SER A 32 12.42 -3.23 -9.74
N VAL A 33 11.49 -2.30 -10.02
CA VAL A 33 10.97 -1.39 -8.98
C VAL A 33 10.18 -2.16 -7.92
N THR A 34 9.23 -3.03 -8.30
CA THR A 34 8.38 -3.74 -7.32
C THR A 34 9.17 -4.77 -6.50
N VAL A 35 9.99 -5.61 -7.14
CA VAL A 35 10.70 -6.69 -6.42
C VAL A 35 11.90 -6.13 -5.65
N PHE A 36 12.76 -5.34 -6.30
CA PHE A 36 14.00 -4.87 -5.70
C PHE A 36 13.79 -3.60 -4.86
N LEU A 37 13.39 -2.46 -5.45
CA LEU A 37 13.30 -1.20 -4.69
C LEU A 37 12.22 -1.25 -3.60
N HIS A 38 11.03 -1.76 -3.96
CA HIS A 38 9.88 -1.72 -3.07
C HIS A 38 9.92 -2.83 -2.01
N ARG A 39 9.74 -4.09 -2.42
CA ARG A 39 9.57 -5.21 -1.48
C ARG A 39 10.87 -5.58 -0.78
N CYS A 40 12.00 -5.64 -1.49
CA CYS A 40 13.29 -5.99 -0.90
C CYS A 40 13.91 -4.80 -0.14
N GLN A 41 14.18 -3.69 -0.82
CA GLN A 41 14.94 -2.58 -0.23
C GLN A 41 14.10 -1.77 0.75
N ALA A 42 12.91 -1.28 0.38
CA ALA A 42 12.13 -0.44 1.30
C ALA A 42 11.54 -1.24 2.48
N HIS A 43 10.97 -2.43 2.21
CA HIS A 43 10.18 -3.18 3.20
C HIS A 43 10.83 -4.44 3.78
N ARG A 44 11.97 -4.89 3.25
CA ARG A 44 12.68 -6.11 3.71
C ARG A 44 11.78 -7.35 3.75
N ALA A 45 10.86 -7.44 2.79
CA ALA A 45 9.89 -8.53 2.70
C ALA A 45 10.49 -9.83 2.16
N LEU A 46 11.62 -9.72 1.44
CA LEU A 46 12.41 -10.81 0.90
C LEU A 46 13.88 -10.43 0.86
N ASP A 47 14.74 -11.44 0.84
CA ASP A 47 16.15 -11.31 0.46
C ASP A 47 16.35 -11.79 -0.96
N LEU A 48 17.24 -11.10 -1.68
CA LEU A 48 17.64 -11.47 -3.03
C LEU A 48 19.07 -11.98 -3.03
N HIS A 49 19.31 -13.04 -3.79
CA HIS A 49 20.66 -13.51 -4.08
C HIS A 49 21.47 -12.38 -4.73
N PRO A 50 22.78 -12.26 -4.45
CA PRO A 50 23.61 -11.16 -4.98
C PRO A 50 23.53 -10.96 -6.49
N LEU A 51 23.41 -12.05 -7.26
CA LEU A 51 23.24 -11.99 -8.72
C LEU A 51 21.94 -11.29 -9.15
N ALA A 52 20.81 -11.69 -8.56
CA ALA A 52 19.51 -11.08 -8.86
C ALA A 52 19.47 -9.62 -8.38
N SER A 53 20.00 -9.36 -7.18
CA SER A 53 20.14 -8.01 -6.63
C SER A 53 20.96 -7.10 -7.56
N HIS A 54 22.11 -7.57 -8.04
CA HIS A 54 22.96 -6.82 -8.96
C HIS A 54 22.27 -6.58 -10.31
N PHE A 55 21.59 -7.59 -10.87
CA PHE A 55 20.81 -7.42 -12.10
C PHE A 55 19.80 -6.28 -11.99
N PHE A 56 18.98 -6.27 -10.93
CA PHE A 56 17.98 -5.23 -10.74
C PHE A 56 18.61 -3.84 -10.54
N ARG A 57 19.70 -3.75 -9.78
CA ARG A 57 20.44 -2.48 -9.58
C ARG A 57 20.97 -1.93 -10.89
N LEU A 58 21.65 -2.77 -11.68
CA LEU A 58 22.18 -2.39 -12.97
C LEU A 58 21.06 -1.96 -13.93
N TRP A 59 19.97 -2.73 -13.99
CA TRP A 59 18.84 -2.42 -14.86
C TRP A 59 18.19 -1.07 -14.53
N LEU A 60 17.95 -0.80 -13.24
CA LEU A 60 17.38 0.47 -12.78
C LEU A 60 18.34 1.63 -13.03
N TRP A 61 19.64 1.45 -12.80
CA TRP A 61 20.64 2.45 -13.14
C TRP A 61 20.61 2.81 -14.63
N MET A 62 20.51 1.82 -15.51
CA MET A 62 20.43 2.05 -16.96
C MET A 62 19.11 2.69 -17.40
N THR A 63 17.99 2.34 -16.77
CA THR A 63 16.66 2.75 -17.30
C THR A 63 16.05 3.97 -16.61
N THR A 64 16.40 4.22 -15.34
CA THR A 64 15.80 5.28 -14.53
C THR A 64 16.81 6.19 -13.85
N GLY A 65 18.05 5.75 -13.69
CA GLY A 65 19.08 6.45 -12.91
C GLY A 65 18.73 6.59 -11.43
N MET A 66 17.75 5.85 -10.92
CA MET A 66 17.31 5.95 -9.53
C MET A 66 18.38 5.41 -8.58
N VAL A 67 18.65 6.19 -7.52
CA VAL A 67 19.54 5.77 -6.43
C VAL A 67 18.75 4.98 -5.40
N THR A 68 19.22 3.76 -5.08
CA THR A 68 18.51 2.82 -4.20
C THR A 68 18.18 3.44 -2.85
N LYS A 69 19.14 4.15 -2.26
CA LYS A 69 19.01 4.79 -0.95
C LYS A 69 17.95 5.88 -0.92
N GLU A 70 17.92 6.72 -1.96
CA GLU A 70 16.94 7.80 -2.09
C GLU A 70 15.53 7.23 -2.18
N TRP A 71 15.33 6.27 -3.07
CA TRP A 71 14.01 5.67 -3.27
C TRP A 71 13.50 4.98 -2.01
N ALA A 72 14.31 4.12 -1.39
CA ALA A 72 13.92 3.41 -0.18
C ALA A 72 13.66 4.37 0.99
N ALA A 73 14.46 5.42 1.15
CA ALA A 73 14.28 6.41 2.23
C ALA A 73 12.98 7.19 2.06
N ILE A 74 12.70 7.69 0.86
CA ILE A 74 11.49 8.48 0.56
C ILE A 74 10.25 7.61 0.75
N HIS A 75 10.27 6.36 0.26
CA HIS A 75 9.14 5.43 0.43
C HIS A 75 8.88 5.09 1.91
N ARG A 76 9.94 4.83 2.68
CA ARG A 76 9.82 4.58 4.12
C ARG A 76 9.32 5.81 4.87
N LYS A 77 9.74 7.02 4.49
CA LYS A 77 9.20 8.27 5.05
C LYS A 77 7.72 8.42 4.74
N HIS A 78 7.30 8.13 3.51
CA HIS A 78 5.88 8.12 3.12
C HIS A 78 5.07 7.18 4.02
N HIS A 79 5.50 5.93 4.22
CA HIS A 79 4.81 5.04 5.17
C HIS A 79 4.81 5.54 6.61
N ALA A 80 5.92 6.10 7.08
CA ALA A 80 6.04 6.57 8.47
C ALA A 80 5.22 7.84 8.75
N LYS A 81 4.95 8.64 7.72
CA LYS A 81 4.31 9.96 7.80
C LYS A 81 3.07 10.05 6.93
N CYS A 82 2.50 8.92 6.56
CA CYS A 82 1.46 8.82 5.53
C CYS A 82 0.29 9.78 5.82
N GLU A 83 -0.10 10.55 4.81
CA GLU A 83 -1.17 11.55 4.90
C GLU A 83 -0.98 12.67 5.92
N THR A 84 0.23 12.85 6.45
CA THR A 84 0.58 14.02 7.26
C THR A 84 1.29 15.06 6.40
N ALA A 85 1.44 16.30 6.90
CA ALA A 85 2.19 17.34 6.21
C ALA A 85 3.68 16.99 5.97
N GLU A 86 4.20 15.98 6.68
CA GLU A 86 5.56 15.45 6.48
C GLU A 86 5.64 14.36 5.39
N ASP A 87 4.50 13.88 4.85
CA ASP A 87 4.49 12.95 3.72
C ASP A 87 5.01 13.65 2.45
N PRO A 88 6.09 13.15 1.81
CA PRO A 88 6.66 13.81 0.65
C PRO A 88 5.72 13.88 -0.56
N HIS A 89 4.75 12.97 -0.67
CA HIS A 89 3.88 12.87 -1.84
C HIS A 89 2.44 12.46 -1.52
N SER A 90 1.90 12.88 -0.36
CA SER A 90 0.48 12.67 -0.04
C SER A 90 -0.43 13.49 -0.96
N PRO A 91 -1.31 12.86 -1.77
CA PRO A 91 -2.30 13.59 -2.56
C PRO A 91 -3.39 14.24 -1.70
N GLN A 92 -3.57 13.79 -0.45
CA GLN A 92 -4.50 14.41 0.49
C GLN A 92 -3.97 15.76 1.01
N GLN A 93 -2.65 15.93 1.07
CA GLN A 93 -2.02 17.16 1.54
C GLN A 93 -1.71 18.14 0.41
N VAL A 94 -1.15 17.65 -0.71
CA VAL A 94 -0.66 18.52 -1.78
C VAL A 94 -1.56 18.55 -3.02
N GLY A 95 -2.63 17.76 -3.02
CA GLY A 95 -3.62 17.65 -4.09
C GLY A 95 -3.26 16.62 -5.15
N ILE A 96 -4.29 15.90 -5.64
CA ILE A 96 -4.13 14.78 -6.59
C ILE A 96 -3.42 15.18 -7.88
N ASN A 97 -3.75 16.33 -8.47
CA ASN A 97 -3.14 16.77 -9.74
C ASN A 97 -1.63 17.00 -9.61
N ARG A 98 -1.18 17.48 -8.44
CA ARG A 98 0.23 17.73 -8.18
C ARG A 98 1.02 16.43 -8.06
N VAL A 99 0.44 15.41 -7.44
CA VAL A 99 1.06 14.09 -7.35
C VAL A 99 1.02 13.38 -8.71
N LEU A 100 -0.15 13.34 -9.36
CA LEU A 100 -0.36 12.62 -10.62
C LEU A 100 0.57 13.09 -11.76
N TRP A 101 0.72 14.40 -11.92
CA TRP A 101 1.52 14.99 -13.01
C TRP A 101 2.90 15.48 -12.57
N GLY A 102 3.12 15.67 -11.27
CA GLY A 102 4.33 16.27 -10.72
C GLY A 102 5.01 15.44 -9.63
N GLY A 103 4.60 14.19 -9.41
CA GLY A 103 5.13 13.31 -8.36
C GLY A 103 6.65 13.14 -8.42
N VAL A 104 7.23 13.13 -9.63
CA VAL A 104 8.68 13.10 -9.80
C VAL A 104 9.38 14.32 -9.21
N PHE A 105 8.80 15.51 -9.29
CA PHE A 105 9.40 16.72 -8.68
C PHE A 105 9.31 16.68 -7.16
N LEU A 106 8.25 16.09 -6.60
CA LEU A 106 8.13 15.85 -5.16
C LEU A 106 9.20 14.85 -4.69
N TYR A 107 9.40 13.77 -5.44
CA TYR A 107 10.47 12.79 -5.20
C TYR A 107 11.85 13.45 -5.24
N VAL A 108 12.17 14.18 -6.31
CA VAL A 108 13.48 14.84 -6.48
C VAL A 108 13.72 15.87 -5.39
N LYS A 109 12.71 16.65 -5.01
CA LYS A 109 12.82 17.58 -3.89
C LYS A 109 13.20 16.85 -2.59
N GLU A 110 12.57 15.72 -2.32
CA GLU A 110 12.81 14.96 -1.11
C GLU A 110 14.15 14.18 -1.15
N SER A 111 14.66 13.81 -2.32
CA SER A 111 15.94 13.10 -2.43
C SER A 111 17.13 13.97 -1.98
N TYR A 112 17.02 15.30 -2.13
CA TYR A 112 17.99 16.25 -1.60
C TYR A 112 17.88 16.49 -0.08
N ASN A 113 16.88 15.91 0.60
CA ASN A 113 16.70 16.07 2.05
C ASN A 113 17.62 15.12 2.84
N ARG A 114 18.69 15.68 3.41
CA ARG A 114 19.69 14.94 4.22
C ARG A 114 19.10 14.27 5.46
N GLU A 115 18.11 14.89 6.10
CA GLU A 115 17.46 14.29 7.27
C GLU A 115 16.75 12.99 6.86
N THR A 116 16.01 13.03 5.75
CA THR A 116 15.31 11.86 5.22
C THR A 116 16.28 10.73 4.86
N MET A 117 17.39 11.05 4.19
CA MET A 117 18.41 10.06 3.85
C MET A 117 19.04 9.42 5.10
N THR A 118 19.31 10.22 6.13
CA THR A 118 19.92 9.74 7.37
C THR A 118 18.95 8.89 8.20
N ARG A 119 17.69 9.34 8.30
CA ARG A 119 16.66 8.76 9.17
C ARG A 119 15.91 7.58 8.54
N TYR A 120 15.86 7.47 7.21
CA TYR A 120 15.09 6.42 6.55
C TYR A 120 15.91 5.61 5.53
N GLY A 121 17.14 6.01 5.18
CA GLY A 121 17.95 5.36 4.14
C GLY A 121 18.82 4.19 4.59
N HIS A 122 18.67 3.69 5.82
CA HIS A 122 19.60 2.66 6.34
C HIS A 122 19.35 1.25 5.78
N GLY A 123 20.41 0.45 5.72
CA GLY A 123 20.35 -0.95 5.26
C GLY A 123 20.04 -1.11 3.78
N THR A 124 20.35 -0.10 2.98
CA THR A 124 20.45 -0.19 1.51
C THR A 124 21.91 -0.53 1.13
N PRO A 125 22.18 -0.99 -0.10
CA PRO A 125 23.54 -1.23 -0.56
C PRO A 125 24.43 0.00 -0.37
N GLU A 126 25.65 -0.23 0.09
CA GLU A 126 26.71 0.78 0.16
C GLU A 126 28.05 0.22 -0.33
N ASP A 127 28.01 -0.85 -1.13
CA ASP A 127 29.20 -1.45 -1.74
C ASP A 127 29.87 -0.52 -2.76
N TRP A 128 31.04 -0.94 -3.26
CA TRP A 128 31.84 -0.14 -4.17
C TRP A 128 31.08 0.26 -5.43
N LEU A 129 30.27 -0.63 -6.02
CA LEU A 129 29.48 -0.34 -7.21
C LEU A 129 28.41 0.70 -6.92
N GLU A 130 27.70 0.58 -5.78
CA GLU A 130 26.70 1.59 -5.41
C GLU A 130 27.34 2.98 -5.30
N ARG A 131 28.48 3.07 -4.61
CA ARG A 131 29.13 4.36 -4.30
C ARG A 131 29.84 4.99 -5.50
N ASN A 132 30.50 4.18 -6.33
CA ASN A 132 31.41 4.67 -7.38
C ASN A 132 30.83 4.60 -8.79
N VAL A 133 29.75 3.83 -8.99
CA VAL A 133 29.10 3.69 -10.30
C VAL A 133 27.67 4.19 -10.21
N TYR A 134 26.80 3.46 -9.49
CA TYR A 134 25.36 3.69 -9.60
C TYR A 134 24.91 5.04 -9.03
N SER A 135 25.36 5.39 -7.83
CA SER A 135 25.00 6.68 -7.20
C SER A 135 25.77 7.85 -7.79
N ARG A 136 27.05 7.64 -8.13
CA ARG A 136 27.93 8.71 -8.60
C ARG A 136 27.65 9.13 -10.04
N PHE A 137 27.27 8.17 -10.88
CA PHE A 137 27.06 8.38 -12.31
C PHE A 137 25.65 7.94 -12.73
N SER A 138 24.61 8.34 -11.99
CA SER A 138 23.22 7.96 -12.28
C SER A 138 22.76 8.29 -13.70
N VAL A 139 23.17 9.44 -14.23
CA VAL A 139 22.84 9.86 -15.61
C VAL A 139 23.57 9.03 -16.67
N LEU A 140 24.78 8.53 -16.36
CA LEU A 140 25.55 7.73 -17.33
C LEU A 140 24.82 6.45 -17.71
N GLY A 141 24.13 5.81 -16.78
CA GLY A 141 23.33 4.61 -17.07
C GLY A 141 22.26 4.87 -18.12
N ILE A 142 21.51 5.97 -17.96
CA ILE A 142 20.48 6.41 -18.90
C ILE A 142 21.09 6.73 -20.27
N THR A 143 22.24 7.41 -20.30
CA THR A 143 22.96 7.70 -21.54
C THR A 143 23.39 6.42 -22.26
N LEU A 144 23.89 5.42 -21.53
CA LEU A 144 24.28 4.13 -22.09
C LEU A 144 23.08 3.34 -22.61
N MET A 145 21.94 3.37 -21.89
CA MET A 145 20.70 2.76 -22.38
C MET A 145 20.22 3.43 -23.67
N GLY A 146 20.21 4.77 -23.71
CA GLY A 146 19.82 5.50 -24.91
C GLY A 146 20.72 5.20 -26.12
N ALA A 147 22.03 5.09 -25.91
CA ALA A 147 22.96 4.68 -26.96
C ALA A 147 22.68 3.25 -27.44
N ALA A 148 22.39 2.32 -26.52
CA ALA A 148 21.96 0.96 -26.85
C ALA A 148 20.65 0.95 -27.65
N ASP A 149 19.62 1.68 -27.22
CA ASP A 149 18.33 1.74 -27.92
C ASP A 149 18.47 2.30 -29.33
N VAL A 150 19.26 3.37 -29.50
CA VAL A 150 19.53 3.94 -30.84
C VAL A 150 20.30 2.96 -31.71
N MET A 151 21.30 2.26 -31.16
CA MET A 151 22.06 1.25 -31.91
C MET A 151 21.18 0.07 -32.32
N LEU A 152 20.29 -0.38 -31.42
CA LEU A 152 19.45 -1.55 -31.64
C LEU A 152 18.25 -1.27 -32.54
N PHE A 153 17.62 -0.11 -32.42
CA PHE A 153 16.32 0.18 -33.04
C PHE A 153 16.33 1.38 -34.02
N GLY A 154 17.49 2.03 -34.19
CA GLY A 154 17.61 3.24 -35.01
C GLY A 154 17.33 4.51 -34.20
N ILE A 155 17.68 5.66 -34.77
CA ILE A 155 17.66 6.94 -34.04
C ILE A 155 16.27 7.30 -33.52
N VAL A 156 15.25 7.27 -34.39
CA VAL A 156 13.89 7.70 -34.03
C VAL A 156 13.20 6.69 -33.12
N PRO A 157 13.11 5.38 -33.46
CA PRO A 157 12.45 4.42 -32.58
C PRO A 157 13.20 4.25 -31.25
N GLY A 158 14.54 4.21 -31.29
CA GLY A 158 15.37 4.12 -30.09
C GLY A 158 15.17 5.29 -29.13
N ALA A 159 15.12 6.53 -29.65
CA ALA A 159 14.82 7.70 -28.82
C ALA A 159 13.41 7.66 -28.21
N LEU A 160 12.40 7.20 -28.97
CA LEU A 160 11.03 7.06 -28.45
C LEU A 160 10.92 5.97 -27.38
N ILE A 161 11.64 4.86 -27.55
CA ILE A 161 11.74 3.78 -26.56
C ILE A 161 12.36 4.32 -25.26
N LEU A 162 13.49 5.04 -25.36
CA LEU A 162 14.15 5.65 -24.20
C LEU A 162 13.24 6.65 -23.48
N ILE A 163 12.57 7.55 -24.21
CA ILE A 163 11.62 8.52 -23.62
C ILE A 163 10.52 7.76 -22.87
N THR A 164 10.01 6.68 -23.46
CA THR A 164 9.00 5.83 -22.83
C THR A 164 9.53 5.22 -21.54
N GLN A 165 10.75 4.68 -21.51
CA GLN A 165 11.38 4.13 -20.31
C GLN A 165 11.56 5.18 -19.21
N ILE A 166 12.05 6.37 -19.56
CA ILE A 166 12.27 7.47 -18.60
C ILE A 166 10.94 7.95 -18.02
N ALA A 167 9.89 8.08 -18.84
CA ALA A 167 8.59 8.58 -18.40
C ALA A 167 7.76 7.55 -17.61
N TRP A 168 8.00 6.26 -17.80
CA TRP A 168 7.12 5.20 -17.31
C TRP A 168 6.96 5.19 -15.78
N ILE A 169 8.08 5.08 -15.05
CA ILE A 169 8.06 5.00 -13.57
C ILE A 169 7.61 6.33 -12.94
N PRO A 170 8.08 7.51 -13.39
CA PRO A 170 7.54 8.80 -12.94
C PRO A 170 6.02 8.91 -13.05
N PHE A 171 5.44 8.54 -14.18
CA PHE A 171 4.00 8.64 -14.36
C PHE A 171 3.25 7.58 -13.55
N TRP A 172 3.60 6.31 -13.74
CA TRP A 172 2.80 5.24 -13.16
C TRP A 172 3.07 5.01 -11.67
N ALA A 173 4.32 5.00 -11.21
CA ALA A 173 4.61 4.79 -9.79
C ALA A 173 4.44 6.08 -8.98
N ALA A 174 5.17 7.15 -9.35
CA ALA A 174 5.14 8.39 -8.57
C ALA A 174 3.85 9.21 -8.78
N GLY A 175 3.18 9.06 -9.93
CA GLY A 175 1.91 9.71 -10.23
C GLY A 175 0.70 8.84 -9.88
N VAL A 176 0.52 7.71 -10.57
CA VAL A 176 -0.68 6.88 -10.46
C VAL A 176 -0.75 6.11 -9.14
N ILE A 177 0.28 5.35 -8.76
CA ILE A 177 0.26 4.58 -7.49
C ILE A 177 0.20 5.52 -6.29
N ASN A 178 1.12 6.49 -6.19
CA ASN A 178 1.12 7.43 -5.06
C ASN A 178 -0.07 8.39 -5.07
N GLY A 179 -0.59 8.76 -6.24
CA GLY A 179 -1.74 9.65 -6.38
C GLY A 179 -3.06 8.90 -6.25
N ILE A 180 -3.43 8.12 -7.27
CA ILE A 180 -4.71 7.40 -7.32
C ILE A 180 -4.78 6.38 -6.18
N GLY A 181 -3.70 5.66 -5.90
CA GLY A 181 -3.65 4.68 -4.80
C GLY A 181 -3.91 5.29 -3.42
N HIS A 182 -3.80 6.60 -3.24
CA HIS A 182 -4.16 7.30 -1.99
C HIS A 182 -5.40 8.19 -2.12
N PHE A 183 -6.11 8.13 -3.25
CA PHE A 183 -7.23 9.04 -3.52
C PHE A 183 -8.51 8.29 -3.90
N TRP A 184 -8.40 7.21 -4.70
CA TRP A 184 -9.56 6.52 -5.23
C TRP A 184 -9.30 5.05 -5.54
N GLY A 185 -10.23 4.19 -5.09
CA GLY A 185 -10.20 2.77 -5.34
C GLY A 185 -11.05 2.01 -4.33
N TYR A 186 -10.85 0.69 -4.26
CA TYR A 186 -11.48 -0.17 -3.25
C TYR A 186 -10.54 -0.44 -2.08
N ARG A 187 -11.09 -0.87 -0.94
CA ARG A 187 -10.30 -1.22 0.25
C ARG A 187 -10.70 -2.58 0.77
N ASN A 188 -9.70 -3.41 1.01
CA ASN A 188 -9.87 -4.66 1.75
C ASN A 188 -9.70 -4.45 3.25
N TRP A 189 -8.88 -3.46 3.64
CA TRP A 189 -8.44 -3.24 5.01
C TRP A 189 -8.73 -1.81 5.46
N SER A 190 -9.12 -1.69 6.73
CA SER A 190 -9.34 -0.40 7.39
C SER A 190 -8.02 0.11 7.99
N THR A 191 -7.05 0.46 7.14
CA THR A 191 -5.86 1.23 7.54
C THR A 191 -6.24 2.67 7.93
N GLU A 192 -5.38 3.34 8.69
CA GLU A 192 -5.61 4.72 9.14
C GLU A 192 -5.39 5.75 8.02
N ASP A 193 -4.54 5.41 7.04
CA ASP A 193 -4.26 6.20 5.84
C ASP A 193 -5.37 6.15 4.78
N ALA A 194 -5.22 6.97 3.73
CA ALA A 194 -6.14 7.04 2.60
C ALA A 194 -5.87 6.00 1.49
N SER A 195 -5.00 5.01 1.72
CA SER A 195 -4.63 4.02 0.68
C SER A 195 -5.82 3.20 0.17
N THR A 196 -5.82 2.90 -1.13
CA THR A 196 -6.85 2.16 -1.85
C THR A 196 -6.19 1.25 -2.87
N ASN A 197 -6.73 0.05 -3.05
CA ASN A 197 -6.40 -0.74 -4.22
C ASN A 197 -7.08 -0.09 -5.43
N ILE A 198 -6.32 0.14 -6.50
CA ILE A 198 -6.82 0.84 -7.70
C ILE A 198 -7.68 -0.12 -8.53
N VAL A 199 -7.08 -1.23 -8.95
CA VAL A 199 -7.72 -2.30 -9.71
C VAL A 199 -7.19 -3.66 -9.24
N PRO A 200 -7.93 -4.77 -9.39
CA PRO A 200 -7.47 -6.08 -8.96
C PRO A 200 -6.42 -6.71 -9.90
N TRP A 201 -6.22 -6.14 -11.09
CA TRP A 201 -5.31 -6.65 -12.12
C TRP A 201 -3.92 -6.01 -11.97
N GLY A 202 -3.14 -6.46 -10.97
CA GLY A 202 -1.82 -5.93 -10.66
C GLY A 202 -0.74 -6.30 -11.68
N ILE A 203 -0.95 -5.91 -12.94
CA ILE A 203 -0.15 -6.27 -14.11
C ILE A 203 0.65 -5.05 -14.60
N ILE A 204 0.04 -3.86 -14.63
CA ILE A 204 0.63 -2.67 -15.25
C ILE A 204 1.86 -2.23 -14.46
N ILE A 205 1.78 -2.23 -13.13
CA ILE A 205 2.88 -1.86 -12.24
C ILE A 205 3.20 -3.00 -11.29
N GLY A 206 3.11 -4.24 -11.77
CA GLY A 206 3.70 -5.37 -11.04
C GLY A 206 3.03 -5.71 -9.71
N GLY A 207 1.78 -5.28 -9.47
CA GLY A 207 1.05 -5.55 -8.23
C GLY A 207 0.94 -4.35 -7.29
N GLU A 208 1.67 -3.27 -7.58
CA GLU A 208 1.62 -2.01 -6.79
C GLU A 208 0.23 -1.36 -6.81
N GLU A 209 -0.63 -1.75 -7.75
CA GLU A 209 -2.05 -1.36 -7.80
C GLU A 209 -2.85 -1.83 -6.57
N LEU A 210 -2.35 -2.85 -5.85
CA LEU A 210 -2.94 -3.39 -4.62
C LEU A 210 -2.47 -2.62 -3.37
N HIS A 211 -2.54 -1.29 -3.46
CA HIS A 211 -1.89 -0.37 -2.52
C HIS A 211 -2.47 -0.38 -1.10
N ASN A 212 -3.79 -0.60 -0.94
CA ASN A 212 -4.38 -0.75 0.39
C ASN A 212 -3.97 -2.06 1.09
N ASN A 213 -3.78 -3.14 0.33
CA ASN A 213 -3.22 -4.38 0.87
C ASN A 213 -1.79 -4.16 1.33
N HIS A 214 -1.01 -3.46 0.51
CA HIS A 214 0.36 -3.08 0.81
C HIS A 214 0.45 -2.24 2.09
N HIS A 215 -0.30 -1.15 2.21
CA HIS A 215 -0.28 -0.31 3.42
C HIS A 215 -0.74 -1.05 4.69
N ALA A 216 -1.66 -2.00 4.57
CA ALA A 216 -2.05 -2.85 5.69
C ALA A 216 -0.93 -3.80 6.12
N TYR A 217 -0.21 -4.40 5.18
CA TYR A 217 0.81 -5.40 5.44
C TYR A 217 2.13 -5.06 4.73
N ALA A 218 2.69 -3.89 5.03
CA ALA A 218 3.82 -3.33 4.28
C ALA A 218 5.04 -4.25 4.16
N THR A 219 5.28 -5.09 5.18
CA THR A 219 6.39 -6.05 5.16
C THR A 219 6.10 -7.37 4.43
N SER A 220 4.91 -7.55 3.85
CA SER A 220 4.53 -8.73 3.08
C SER A 220 5.16 -8.69 1.69
N ALA A 221 5.75 -9.80 1.25
CA ALA A 221 6.28 -9.93 -0.12
C ALA A 221 5.16 -10.09 -1.16
N LYS A 222 3.97 -10.47 -0.71
CA LYS A 222 2.76 -10.64 -1.53
C LYS A 222 1.79 -9.50 -1.23
N LEU A 223 1.42 -8.75 -2.26
CA LEU A 223 0.47 -7.63 -2.18
C LEU A 223 -0.98 -8.07 -2.45
N SER A 224 -1.20 -9.26 -3.02
CA SER A 224 -2.54 -9.83 -3.20
C SER A 224 -3.05 -10.55 -1.96
N ASN A 225 -4.26 -10.20 -1.54
CA ASN A 225 -4.93 -10.75 -0.36
C ASN A 225 -6.26 -11.44 -0.70
N LYS A 226 -6.81 -11.22 -1.91
CA LYS A 226 -8.02 -11.90 -2.41
C LYS A 226 -7.68 -12.79 -3.60
N TRP A 227 -8.48 -13.84 -3.79
CA TRP A 227 -8.26 -14.84 -4.85
C TRP A 227 -8.36 -14.25 -6.27
N TYR A 228 -9.12 -13.16 -6.44
CA TYR A 228 -9.28 -12.46 -7.72
C TYR A 228 -8.25 -11.34 -7.94
N GLU A 229 -7.36 -11.11 -6.98
CA GLU A 229 -6.29 -10.12 -7.11
C GLU A 229 -5.05 -10.77 -7.72
N ILE A 230 -4.58 -10.19 -8.83
CA ILE A 230 -3.37 -10.62 -9.52
C ILE A 230 -2.22 -9.76 -9.01
N ASP A 231 -1.14 -10.41 -8.58
CA ASP A 231 0.10 -9.75 -8.17
C ASP A 231 1.24 -10.32 -9.01
N LEU A 232 1.59 -9.59 -10.07
CA LEU A 232 2.63 -10.00 -11.00
C LEU A 232 4.02 -10.00 -10.33
N GLY A 233 4.31 -9.07 -9.43
CA GLY A 233 5.55 -9.07 -8.67
C GLY A 233 5.70 -10.32 -7.79
N TRP A 234 4.60 -10.82 -7.21
CA TRP A 234 4.60 -12.07 -6.44
C TRP A 234 4.90 -13.28 -7.34
N MET A 235 4.36 -13.32 -8.56
CA MET A 235 4.72 -14.33 -9.54
C MET A 235 6.23 -14.35 -9.81
N TYR A 236 6.84 -13.19 -10.04
CA TYR A 236 8.31 -13.11 -10.25
C TYR A 236 9.11 -13.51 -9.00
N ILE A 237 8.64 -13.16 -7.80
CA ILE A 237 9.29 -13.59 -6.57
C ILE A 237 9.25 -15.12 -6.44
N CYS A 238 8.11 -15.76 -6.71
CA CYS A 238 8.01 -17.23 -6.70
C CYS A 238 8.93 -17.88 -7.74
N LEU A 239 9.06 -17.30 -8.94
CA LEU A 239 10.00 -17.78 -9.96
C LEU A 239 11.45 -17.67 -9.49
N LEU A 240 11.83 -16.52 -8.89
CA LEU A 240 13.17 -16.33 -8.34
C LEU A 240 13.44 -17.28 -7.16
N GLU A 241 12.46 -17.52 -6.29
CA GLU A 241 12.57 -18.45 -5.17
C GLU A 241 12.76 -19.90 -5.67
N ALA A 242 12.01 -20.31 -6.70
CA ALA A 242 12.19 -21.62 -7.34
C ALA A 242 13.58 -21.80 -7.97
N LEU A 243 14.22 -20.71 -8.40
CA LEU A 243 15.59 -20.69 -8.92
C LEU A 243 16.66 -20.51 -7.83
N GLY A 244 16.28 -20.42 -6.55
CA GLY A 244 17.21 -20.15 -5.44
C GLY A 244 17.79 -18.72 -5.43
N LEU A 245 17.19 -17.80 -6.17
CA LEU A 245 17.61 -16.40 -6.33
C LEU A 245 16.89 -15.43 -5.39
N ALA A 246 15.86 -15.89 -4.67
CA ALA A 246 15.14 -15.11 -3.67
C ALA A 246 14.75 -15.99 -2.47
N GLN A 247 14.61 -15.37 -1.31
CA GLN A 247 14.05 -15.99 -0.11
C GLN A 247 12.98 -15.07 0.47
N VAL A 248 11.73 -15.53 0.48
CA VAL A 248 10.63 -14.76 1.09
C VAL A 248 10.77 -14.78 2.60
N LYS A 249 10.75 -13.60 3.23
CA LYS A 249 10.83 -13.47 4.69
C LYS A 249 9.46 -13.45 5.34
N LYS A 250 8.52 -12.74 4.72
CA LYS A 250 7.23 -12.40 5.33
C LYS A 250 6.13 -12.39 4.29
N VAL A 251 4.99 -12.93 4.69
CA VAL A 251 3.72 -12.84 3.96
C VAL A 251 2.65 -12.42 4.97
N ALA A 252 1.65 -11.65 4.53
CA ALA A 252 0.53 -11.25 5.37
C ALA A 252 -0.09 -12.49 6.06
N PRO A 253 -0.27 -12.45 7.40
CA PRO A 253 -0.71 -13.61 8.15
C PRO A 253 -2.18 -13.91 7.86
N THR A 254 -2.48 -15.18 7.57
CA THR A 254 -3.86 -15.64 7.32
C THR A 254 -4.49 -16.06 8.66
N PRO A 255 -5.62 -15.47 9.08
CA PRO A 255 -6.27 -15.83 10.34
C PRO A 255 -6.66 -17.31 10.37
N ARG A 256 -6.39 -17.98 11.49
CA ARG A 256 -6.94 -19.30 11.80
C ARG A 256 -8.11 -19.12 12.78
N PHE A 257 -9.09 -20.00 12.64
CA PHE A 257 -10.28 -19.97 13.47
C PHE A 257 -10.48 -21.33 14.15
N THR A 258 -10.79 -21.29 15.44
CA THR A 258 -11.19 -22.43 16.26
C THR A 258 -12.64 -22.28 16.73
N GLU A 259 -13.16 -23.27 17.46
CA GLU A 259 -14.39 -23.09 18.21
C GLU A 259 -14.26 -21.91 19.19
N ALA A 260 -15.36 -21.21 19.44
CA ALA A 260 -15.34 -20.05 20.32
C ALA A 260 -14.97 -20.47 21.74
N LYS A 261 -13.84 -19.94 22.24
CA LYS A 261 -13.43 -20.16 23.62
C LYS A 261 -14.46 -19.52 24.57
N PRO A 262 -14.74 -20.12 25.75
CA PRO A 262 -15.66 -19.53 26.73
C PRO A 262 -15.22 -18.12 27.17
N ALA A 263 -13.91 -17.93 27.35
CA ALA A 263 -13.28 -16.64 27.66
C ALA A 263 -12.06 -16.43 26.77
N VAL A 264 -11.74 -15.16 26.52
CA VAL A 264 -10.52 -14.76 25.81
C VAL A 264 -9.31 -15.04 26.71
N ASP A 265 -8.27 -15.63 26.15
CA ASP A 265 -6.99 -15.85 26.83
C ASP A 265 -5.85 -15.07 26.15
N SER A 266 -4.64 -15.24 26.68
CA SER A 266 -3.43 -14.59 26.16
C SER A 266 -3.11 -14.98 24.70
N GLU A 267 -3.51 -16.17 24.26
CA GLU A 267 -3.31 -16.64 22.89
C GLU A 267 -4.30 -15.96 21.95
N THR A 268 -5.59 -15.91 22.30
CA THR A 268 -6.60 -15.20 21.52
C THR A 268 -6.30 -13.70 21.43
N LEU A 269 -5.82 -13.07 22.52
CA LEU A 269 -5.35 -11.68 22.46
C LEU A 269 -4.22 -11.52 21.43
N GLN A 270 -3.23 -12.41 21.45
CA GLN A 270 -2.12 -12.36 20.50
C GLN A 270 -2.61 -12.54 19.06
N ALA A 271 -3.52 -13.49 18.82
CA ALA A 271 -4.11 -13.71 17.50
C ALA A 271 -4.91 -12.49 17.02
N VAL A 272 -5.72 -11.88 17.88
CA VAL A 272 -6.48 -10.65 17.59
C VAL A 272 -5.54 -9.49 17.23
N ILE A 273 -4.45 -9.30 17.97
CA ILE A 273 -3.45 -8.25 17.69
C ILE A 273 -2.72 -8.54 16.36
N THR A 274 -2.29 -9.78 16.14
CA THR A 274 -1.61 -10.21 14.90
C THR A 274 -2.51 -10.01 13.68
N HIS A 275 -3.81 -10.28 13.81
CA HIS A 275 -4.80 -10.19 12.74
C HIS A 275 -5.68 -8.93 12.83
N ARG A 276 -5.20 -7.85 13.47
CA ARG A 276 -5.96 -6.62 13.74
C ARG A 276 -6.68 -6.04 12.51
N TYR A 277 -6.07 -6.11 11.32
CA TYR A 277 -6.71 -5.61 10.10
C TYR A 277 -7.91 -6.47 9.66
N ASP A 278 -7.85 -7.80 9.81
CA ASP A 278 -9.04 -8.66 9.58
C ASP A 278 -10.09 -8.39 10.65
N VAL A 279 -9.69 -8.31 11.91
CA VAL A 279 -10.58 -7.96 13.02
C VAL A 279 -11.35 -6.67 12.72
N LEU A 280 -10.66 -5.58 12.37
CA LEU A 280 -11.28 -4.30 12.03
C LEU A 280 -12.12 -4.36 10.75
N ALA A 281 -11.70 -5.10 9.72
CA ALA A 281 -12.49 -5.27 8.50
C ALA A 281 -13.81 -6.01 8.77
N LYS A 282 -13.79 -7.06 9.62
CA LYS A 282 -14.99 -7.76 10.07
C LYS A 282 -15.85 -6.88 10.97
N TYR A 283 -15.24 -6.06 11.83
CA TYR A 283 -15.96 -5.10 12.65
C TYR A 283 -16.71 -4.07 11.80
N ALA A 284 -16.05 -3.55 10.76
CA ALA A 284 -16.66 -2.60 9.82
C ALA A 284 -17.90 -3.20 9.13
N LYS A 285 -17.91 -4.51 8.87
CA LYS A 285 -19.10 -5.22 8.36
C LYS A 285 -20.22 -5.26 9.40
N SER A 286 -19.91 -5.51 10.67
CA SER A 286 -20.88 -5.45 11.77
C SER A 286 -21.44 -4.03 11.94
N LEU A 287 -20.59 -3.00 11.93
CA LEU A 287 -21.00 -1.60 11.98
C LEU A 287 -21.93 -1.23 10.81
N LYS A 288 -21.60 -1.65 9.58
CA LYS A 288 -22.44 -1.41 8.40
C LYS A 288 -23.82 -2.07 8.52
N ARG A 289 -23.88 -3.27 9.11
CA ARG A 289 -25.16 -3.96 9.38
C ARG A 289 -25.98 -3.21 10.42
N THR A 290 -25.38 -2.85 11.56
CA THR A 290 -26.05 -2.05 12.60
C THR A 290 -26.56 -0.72 12.03
N TYR A 291 -25.75 -0.03 11.23
CA TYR A 291 -26.16 1.20 10.55
C TYR A 291 -27.40 1.00 9.67
N ALA A 292 -27.43 -0.06 8.86
CA ALA A 292 -28.58 -0.34 7.99
C ALA A 292 -29.85 -0.65 8.78
N GLU A 293 -29.73 -1.41 9.87
CA GLU A 293 -30.85 -1.74 10.78
C GLU A 293 -31.39 -0.48 11.47
N GLU A 294 -30.52 0.36 12.02
CA GLU A 294 -30.90 1.60 12.71
C GLU A 294 -31.49 2.65 11.75
N LEU A 295 -30.92 2.79 10.55
CA LEU A 295 -31.49 3.65 9.51
C LEU A 295 -32.90 3.16 9.11
N GLY A 296 -33.11 1.85 9.02
CA GLY A 296 -34.41 1.26 8.73
C GLY A 296 -35.44 1.51 9.84
N LYS A 297 -35.03 1.48 11.12
CA LYS A 297 -35.88 1.84 12.26
C LYS A 297 -36.25 3.33 12.24
N LEU A 298 -35.27 4.22 12.11
CA LEU A 298 -35.49 5.66 12.10
C LEU A 298 -36.34 6.12 10.91
N ARG A 299 -36.22 5.49 9.73
CA ARG A 299 -37.10 5.82 8.58
C ARG A 299 -38.58 5.64 8.90
N ARG A 300 -38.93 4.71 9.80
CA ARG A 300 -40.30 4.44 10.22
C ARG A 300 -40.76 5.32 11.38
N LEU A 301 -39.86 5.60 12.32
CA LEU A 301 -40.20 6.24 13.60
C LEU A 301 -39.90 7.75 13.64
N ALA A 302 -38.84 8.19 12.96
CA ALA A 302 -38.33 9.57 12.97
C ALA A 302 -37.62 9.90 11.63
N PRO A 303 -38.38 10.19 10.55
CA PRO A 303 -37.81 10.39 9.20
C PRO A 303 -36.75 11.48 9.12
N HIS A 304 -36.87 12.54 9.93
CA HIS A 304 -35.89 13.61 9.99
C HIS A 304 -34.53 13.11 10.53
N ASP A 305 -34.53 12.34 11.61
CA ASP A 305 -33.32 11.74 12.17
C ASP A 305 -32.69 10.70 11.21
N ALA A 306 -33.51 10.00 10.44
CA ALA A 306 -33.02 9.10 9.39
C ALA A 306 -32.26 9.86 8.29
N HIS A 307 -32.67 11.08 7.95
CA HIS A 307 -31.96 11.91 6.99
C HIS A 307 -30.59 12.34 7.52
N VAL A 308 -30.53 12.75 8.79
CA VAL A 308 -29.26 13.07 9.48
C VAL A 308 -28.34 11.85 9.51
N LEU A 309 -28.86 10.67 9.85
CA LEU A 309 -28.05 9.44 9.87
C LEU A 309 -27.56 9.03 8.46
N LYS A 310 -28.34 9.31 7.42
CA LYS A 310 -27.98 9.02 6.03
C LYS A 310 -26.74 9.80 5.58
N SER A 311 -26.60 11.06 5.98
CA SER A 311 -25.44 11.89 5.60
C SER A 311 -24.14 11.41 6.25
N LEU A 312 -24.20 10.72 7.40
CA LEU A 312 -23.01 10.23 8.10
C LEU A 312 -22.33 9.02 7.44
N LYS A 313 -22.96 8.40 6.43
CA LYS A 313 -22.47 7.14 5.83
C LYS A 313 -21.00 7.20 5.44
N CYS A 314 -20.54 8.34 4.92
CA CYS A 314 -19.17 8.54 4.46
C CYS A 314 -18.15 8.61 5.61
N TRP A 315 -18.59 8.98 6.83
CA TRP A 315 -17.70 9.18 7.97
C TRP A 315 -17.60 7.97 8.89
N LEU A 316 -18.60 7.08 8.91
CA LEU A 316 -18.64 5.91 9.81
C LEU A 316 -17.43 4.96 9.67
N HIS A 317 -16.80 4.95 8.49
CA HIS A 317 -15.63 4.11 8.24
C HIS A 317 -14.30 4.81 8.55
N ARG A 318 -14.28 6.15 8.62
CA ARG A 318 -13.09 6.96 8.90
C ARG A 318 -12.77 6.95 10.40
N ASP A 319 -11.50 7.18 10.73
CA ASP A 319 -11.09 7.47 12.11
C ASP A 319 -11.56 8.89 12.48
N GLU A 320 -12.08 9.08 13.70
CA GLU A 320 -12.48 10.38 14.24
C GLU A 320 -11.32 11.41 14.20
N LYS A 321 -10.08 10.93 14.39
CA LYS A 321 -8.87 11.75 14.32
C LYS A 321 -8.65 12.36 12.93
N SER A 322 -9.15 11.70 11.87
CA SER A 322 -9.00 12.15 10.48
C SER A 322 -10.06 13.15 10.01
N LEU A 323 -11.10 13.39 10.82
CA LEU A 323 -12.21 14.29 10.48
C LEU A 323 -11.90 15.72 10.94
N CYS A 324 -12.32 16.71 10.14
CA CYS A 324 -12.26 18.11 10.58
C CYS A 324 -13.25 18.37 11.71
N GLU A 325 -13.12 19.50 12.42
CA GLU A 325 -13.97 19.81 13.58
C GLU A 325 -15.46 19.79 13.26
N THR A 326 -15.85 20.34 12.10
CA THR A 326 -17.24 20.36 11.65
C THR A 326 -17.76 18.94 11.33
N GLU A 327 -16.97 18.12 10.64
CA GLU A 327 -17.32 16.73 10.35
C GLU A 327 -17.46 15.90 11.64
N ARG A 328 -16.54 16.10 12.60
CA ARG A 328 -16.56 15.45 13.90
C ARG A 328 -17.80 15.84 14.71
N ALA A 329 -18.16 17.11 14.72
CA ALA A 329 -19.37 17.60 15.39
C ALA A 329 -20.63 16.97 14.78
N ASN A 330 -20.73 16.95 13.44
CA ASN A 330 -21.86 16.34 12.74
C ASN A 330 -21.96 14.83 13.00
N LEU A 331 -20.82 14.13 13.02
CA LEU A 331 -20.77 12.71 13.36
C LEU A 331 -21.30 12.46 14.77
N LYS A 332 -20.85 13.22 15.77
CA LYS A 332 -21.34 13.10 17.16
C LYS A 332 -22.84 13.35 17.26
N GLN A 333 -23.34 14.40 16.60
CA GLN A 333 -24.76 14.73 16.59
C GLN A 333 -25.61 13.61 15.98
N GLY A 334 -25.16 13.02 14.86
CA GLY A 334 -25.90 11.95 14.21
C GLY A 334 -25.79 10.60 14.93
N LEU A 335 -24.65 10.30 15.57
CA LEU A 335 -24.53 9.12 16.46
C LEU A 335 -25.46 9.23 17.66
N ALA A 336 -25.72 10.43 18.19
CA ALA A 336 -26.67 10.64 19.29
C ALA A 336 -28.12 10.25 18.94
N LYS A 337 -28.45 10.08 17.65
CA LYS A 337 -29.78 9.64 17.19
C LYS A 337 -30.02 8.13 17.30
N SER A 338 -28.97 7.35 17.49
CA SER A 338 -29.08 5.90 17.70
C SER A 338 -28.09 5.46 18.77
N ARG A 339 -28.62 5.06 19.93
CA ARG A 339 -27.83 4.47 21.02
C ARG A 339 -27.01 3.28 20.52
N ALA A 340 -27.62 2.41 19.70
CA ALA A 340 -26.93 1.25 19.16
C ALA A 340 -25.75 1.64 18.27
N LEU A 341 -25.94 2.61 17.37
CA LEU A 341 -24.86 3.06 16.50
C LEU A 341 -23.75 3.77 17.27
N HIS A 342 -24.10 4.60 18.26
CA HIS A 342 -23.12 5.22 19.16
C HIS A 342 -22.28 4.18 19.90
N THR A 343 -22.91 3.15 20.48
CA THR A 343 -22.21 2.05 21.16
C THR A 343 -21.28 1.29 20.22
N VAL A 344 -21.73 0.89 19.03
CA VAL A 344 -20.85 0.19 18.06
C VAL A 344 -19.74 1.11 17.57
N TYR A 345 -19.98 2.41 17.44
CA TYR A 345 -18.92 3.34 17.06
C TYR A 345 -17.85 3.47 18.17
N SER A 346 -18.27 3.68 19.43
CA SER A 346 -17.34 3.82 20.56
C SER A 346 -16.54 2.54 20.82
N MET A 347 -17.18 1.38 20.76
CA MET A 347 -16.53 0.09 20.97
C MET A 347 -15.48 -0.24 19.89
N ARG A 348 -15.57 0.37 18.69
CA ARG A 348 -14.52 0.24 17.67
C ARG A 348 -13.21 0.87 18.14
N ALA A 349 -13.29 2.07 18.71
CA ALA A 349 -12.12 2.82 19.18
C ALA A 349 -11.47 2.11 20.36
N GLU A 350 -12.27 1.59 21.29
CA GLU A 350 -11.81 0.77 22.41
C GLU A 350 -11.14 -0.54 21.96
N LEU A 351 -11.64 -1.17 20.90
CA LEU A 351 -11.00 -2.36 20.34
C LEU A 351 -9.66 -2.01 19.70
N ALA A 352 -9.60 -0.88 18.98
CA ALA A 352 -8.39 -0.40 18.32
C ALA A 352 -7.27 -0.02 19.31
N SER A 353 -7.61 0.49 20.49
CA SER A 353 -6.62 0.88 21.50
C SER A 353 -5.87 -0.31 22.11
N LEU A 354 -6.36 -1.55 21.97
CA LEU A 354 -5.68 -2.75 22.49
C LEU A 354 -4.30 -3.00 21.88
N TRP A 355 -4.07 -2.50 20.65
CA TRP A 355 -2.79 -2.64 19.95
C TRP A 355 -2.12 -1.30 19.67
N GLU A 356 -2.63 -0.20 20.23
CA GLU A 356 -1.87 1.03 20.32
C GLU A 356 -0.71 0.84 21.32
N ARG A 357 0.42 1.51 21.10
CA ARG A 357 1.58 1.41 22.00
C ARG A 357 1.19 1.93 23.39
N SER A 358 1.04 1.02 24.35
CA SER A 358 0.68 1.33 25.73
C SER A 358 1.58 0.59 26.71
N SER A 359 1.72 1.11 27.93
CA SER A 359 2.47 0.48 29.04
C SER A 359 1.67 -0.60 29.77
N VAL A 360 0.52 -1.02 29.20
CA VAL A 360 -0.44 -1.93 29.81
C VAL A 360 0.11 -3.36 29.78
N SER A 361 -0.04 -4.11 30.87
CA SER A 361 0.43 -5.50 30.92
C SER A 361 -0.41 -6.41 30.03
N ARG A 362 0.14 -7.55 29.60
CA ARG A 362 -0.58 -8.51 28.77
C ARG A 362 -1.85 -9.03 29.47
N GLU A 363 -1.78 -9.27 30.77
CA GLU A 363 -2.91 -9.72 31.60
C GLU A 363 -4.01 -8.66 31.66
N GLN A 364 -3.64 -7.38 31.75
CA GLN A 364 -4.59 -6.27 31.71
C GLN A 364 -5.27 -6.15 30.34
N LEU A 365 -4.52 -6.32 29.24
CA LEU A 365 -5.10 -6.34 27.89
C LEU A 365 -6.06 -7.51 27.68
N VAL A 366 -5.75 -8.70 28.23
CA VAL A 366 -6.68 -9.85 28.20
C VAL A 366 -7.98 -9.49 28.92
N ARG A 367 -7.90 -8.91 30.12
CA ARG A 367 -9.09 -8.48 30.86
C ARG A 367 -9.89 -7.42 30.11
N GLN A 368 -9.23 -6.43 29.52
CA GLN A 368 -9.91 -5.41 28.70
C GLN A 368 -10.65 -6.03 27.52
N LEU A 369 -10.05 -7.01 26.84
CA LEU A 369 -10.71 -7.71 25.73
C LEU A 369 -11.86 -8.62 26.20
N GLN A 370 -11.75 -9.24 27.38
CA GLN A 370 -12.85 -9.97 28.03
C GLN A 370 -14.02 -9.03 28.36
N ASP A 371 -13.75 -7.89 29.00
CA ASP A 371 -14.74 -6.87 29.34
C ASP A 371 -15.41 -6.29 28.08
N TRP A 372 -14.62 -6.10 27.01
CA TRP A 372 -15.13 -5.70 25.71
C TRP A 372 -16.12 -6.73 25.15
N CYS A 373 -15.79 -8.02 25.22
CA CYS A 373 -16.68 -9.11 24.79
C CYS A 373 -17.97 -9.16 25.62
N HIS A 374 -17.86 -9.07 26.95
CA HIS A 374 -19.03 -9.06 27.82
C HIS A 374 -19.96 -7.87 27.55
N ARG A 375 -19.42 -6.66 27.37
CA ARG A 375 -20.24 -5.48 27.00
C ARG A 375 -20.85 -5.61 25.61
N ALA A 376 -20.14 -6.21 24.66
CA ALA A 376 -20.66 -6.46 23.32
C ALA A 376 -21.88 -7.37 23.36
N GLU A 377 -21.83 -8.44 24.15
CA GLU A 377 -22.93 -9.40 24.32
C GLU A 377 -24.09 -8.81 25.12
N ALA A 378 -23.80 -8.05 26.19
CA ALA A 378 -24.81 -7.39 27.02
C ALA A 378 -25.47 -6.18 26.35
N SER A 379 -24.93 -5.66 25.25
CA SER A 379 -25.42 -4.46 24.57
C SER A 379 -26.83 -4.59 23.97
N GLY A 380 -27.30 -5.82 23.73
CA GLY A 380 -28.52 -6.10 22.97
C GLY A 380 -28.39 -5.83 21.46
N ILE A 381 -27.19 -5.49 20.98
CA ILE A 381 -26.90 -5.20 19.57
C ILE A 381 -26.42 -6.50 18.92
N ARG A 382 -27.34 -7.22 18.27
CA ARG A 382 -27.05 -8.53 17.66
C ARG A 382 -25.76 -8.55 16.80
N PRO A 383 -25.50 -7.57 15.91
CA PRO A 383 -24.27 -7.59 15.13
C PRO A 383 -22.96 -7.51 15.93
N LEU A 384 -23.02 -6.89 17.11
CA LEU A 384 -21.88 -6.71 18.01
C LEU A 384 -21.65 -7.97 18.86
N ALA A 385 -22.72 -8.59 19.35
CA ALA A 385 -22.66 -9.87 20.05
C ALA A 385 -22.09 -11.00 19.14
N GLU A 386 -22.57 -11.10 17.88
CA GLU A 386 -22.03 -12.05 16.90
C GLU A 386 -20.54 -11.79 16.60
N PHE A 387 -20.11 -10.54 16.61
CA PHE A 387 -18.71 -10.20 16.42
C PHE A 387 -17.85 -10.59 17.63
N SER A 388 -18.35 -10.43 18.85
CA SER A 388 -17.66 -10.91 20.06
C SER A 388 -17.46 -12.41 20.05
N HIS A 389 -18.46 -13.19 19.64
CA HIS A 389 -18.30 -14.64 19.44
C HIS A 389 -17.19 -14.95 18.44
N ARG A 390 -17.14 -14.23 17.30
CA ARG A 390 -16.08 -14.38 16.31
C ARG A 390 -14.70 -14.04 16.86
N LEU A 391 -14.56 -13.01 17.69
CA LEU A 391 -13.28 -12.66 18.32
C LEU A 391 -12.71 -13.84 19.12
N ARG A 392 -13.57 -14.57 19.83
CA ARG A 392 -13.19 -15.75 20.63
C ARG A 392 -12.80 -16.97 19.80
N CYS A 393 -13.02 -16.94 18.48
CA CYS A 393 -12.57 -17.96 17.55
C CYS A 393 -11.16 -17.71 17.00
N TYR A 394 -10.54 -16.54 17.19
CA TYR A 394 -9.19 -16.30 16.67
C TYR A 394 -8.16 -17.14 17.42
N ALA A 395 -7.30 -17.81 16.64
CA ALA A 395 -6.21 -18.66 17.12
C ALA A 395 -4.91 -18.40 16.33
#